data_AF-A0A3E0QHF4-F1
#
_entry.id   AF-A0A3E0QHF4-F1
#
_cell.length_a   1.000
_cell.length_b   1.000
_cell.length_c   1.000
_cell.angle_alpha   90.00
_cell.angle_beta   90.00
_cell.angle_gamma   90.00
#
_symmetry.space_group_name_H-M   'P 1'
#
loop_
_entity.id
_entity.type
_entity.pdbx_description
1 polymer ?
#
loop_
_entity_poly.entity_id
_entity_poly.type
_entity_poly.pdbx_seq_one_letter_code
_entity_poly.pdbx_strand_id
1 'polypeptide(L)'
;MKSRMQSPSFAVRLHLTSPVSIYPLTEDEPLPYENNISIKFIMGSRKSRSRKQGIISIVLLAVLGVFFLLFRKNEPVIDKRKAAFRYNEIKLTKHAVCRMECRSIDESEVKSILQKGKINYSKSSLTDKPCPVYALEGITVDNQKVRVVVGNCDQEAVIITVIDLENEHSCNCE
;
A
#
# COMPACT_ATOMS: atom_id res chain seq x y z
N MET A 1 70.91 16.63 -9.94
CA MET A 1 71.00 15.18 -9.64
C MET A 1 70.40 14.91 -8.26
N LYS A 2 69.52 13.89 -8.18
CA LYS A 2 68.87 13.33 -6.98
C LYS A 2 67.79 14.18 -6.30
N SER A 3 66.61 14.15 -6.90
CA SER A 3 65.31 14.13 -6.23
C SER A 3 65.29 13.03 -5.17
N ARG A 4 64.89 13.36 -3.93
CA ARG A 4 64.54 12.37 -2.91
C ARG A 4 63.12 12.65 -2.42
N MET A 5 62.25 11.79 -2.93
CA MET A 5 60.85 11.57 -2.63
C MET A 5 60.76 11.04 -1.19
N GLN A 6 59.99 11.68 -0.31
CA GLN A 6 59.56 11.07 0.95
C GLN A 6 58.15 11.57 1.32
N SER A 7 57.18 10.72 1.02
CA SER A 7 55.86 10.62 1.65
C SER A 7 55.79 9.24 2.33
N PRO A 8 54.84 8.91 3.22
CA PRO A 8 53.90 9.73 3.99
C PRO A 8 53.91 9.35 5.51
N SER A 9 53.12 10.04 6.33
CA SER A 9 52.61 9.46 7.57
C SER A 9 51.16 9.92 7.75
N PHE A 10 50.26 9.18 7.11
CA PHE A 10 48.83 9.25 7.39
C PHE A 10 48.56 8.46 8.66
N ALA A 11 48.20 9.16 9.73
CA ALA A 11 47.64 8.55 10.92
C ALA A 11 46.28 7.94 10.57
N VAL A 12 46.22 6.61 10.54
CA VAL A 12 44.96 5.85 10.39
C VAL A 12 44.20 5.98 11.70
N ARG A 13 43.12 6.75 11.67
CA ARG A 13 42.15 6.87 12.77
C ARG A 13 41.32 5.59 12.80
N LEU A 14 41.65 4.67 13.73
CA LEU A 14 40.83 3.51 14.03
C LEU A 14 39.49 3.99 14.62
N HIS A 15 38.45 4.05 13.79
CA HIS A 15 37.09 4.17 14.29
C HIS A 15 36.64 2.79 14.78
N LEU A 16 36.44 2.72 16.09
CA LEU A 16 35.81 1.64 16.81
C LEU A 16 34.51 1.25 16.11
N THR A 17 34.48 0.04 15.55
CA THR A 17 33.26 -0.62 15.11
C THR A 17 32.43 -0.93 16.35
N SER A 18 31.36 -0.15 16.55
CA SER A 18 30.29 -0.48 17.45
C SER A 18 29.66 -1.83 17.03
N PRO A 19 29.37 -2.74 17.97
CA PRO A 19 28.74 -4.01 17.65
C PRO A 19 27.33 -3.77 17.09
N VAL A 20 27.10 -4.27 15.88
CA VAL A 20 25.76 -4.42 15.30
C VAL A 20 24.99 -5.37 16.21
N SER A 21 24.07 -4.81 16.99
CA SER A 21 23.11 -5.59 17.76
C SER A 21 22.15 -6.27 16.78
N ILE A 22 22.36 -7.57 16.56
CA ILE A 22 21.38 -8.43 15.92
C ILE A 22 20.29 -8.68 16.96
N TYR A 23 19.23 -7.87 16.93
CA TYR A 23 18.00 -8.23 17.62
C TYR A 23 17.30 -9.31 16.78
N PRO A 24 16.97 -10.47 17.36
CA PRO A 24 16.15 -11.47 16.69
C PRO A 24 14.75 -10.88 16.45
N LEU A 25 14.20 -11.13 15.25
CA LEU A 25 12.81 -10.91 14.91
C LEU A 25 11.97 -11.79 15.85
N THR A 26 11.58 -11.24 17.00
CA THR A 26 10.56 -11.82 17.84
C THR A 26 9.24 -11.71 17.09
N GLU A 27 8.59 -12.86 16.96
CA GLU A 27 7.24 -13.02 16.47
C GLU A 27 6.31 -12.16 17.35
N ASP A 28 6.01 -10.93 16.89
CA ASP A 28 5.09 -10.06 17.60
C ASP A 28 3.68 -10.64 17.52
N GLU A 29 3.15 -10.86 18.72
CA GLU A 29 1.86 -11.44 19.02
C GLU A 29 0.70 -10.85 18.20
N PRO A 30 -0.30 -11.67 17.83
CA PRO A 30 -1.54 -11.12 17.31
C PRO A 30 -2.23 -10.29 18.40
N LEU A 31 -2.36 -8.98 18.14
CA LEU A 31 -3.13 -8.07 18.99
C LEU A 31 -4.54 -8.62 19.27
N PRO A 32 -5.00 -8.60 20.54
CA PRO A 32 -6.32 -9.09 20.89
C PRO A 32 -7.37 -8.09 20.42
N TYR A 33 -8.19 -8.49 19.46
CA TYR A 33 -9.44 -7.78 19.17
C TYR A 33 -10.53 -8.40 20.06
N GLU A 34 -10.65 -7.89 21.29
CA GLU A 34 -11.79 -8.19 22.16
C GLU A 34 -12.91 -7.20 21.83
N ASN A 35 -13.80 -7.59 20.91
CA ASN A 35 -15.05 -6.87 20.66
C ASN A 35 -16.14 -7.42 21.58
N ASN A 36 -16.17 -6.98 22.83
CA ASN A 36 -17.26 -7.29 23.75
C ASN A 36 -18.49 -6.40 23.44
N ILE A 37 -19.22 -6.75 22.39
CA ILE A 37 -20.57 -6.23 22.17
C ILE A 37 -21.52 -7.01 23.07
N SER A 38 -21.76 -6.50 24.28
CA SER A 38 -22.86 -6.97 25.13
C SER A 38 -24.20 -6.54 24.52
N ILE A 39 -24.79 -7.39 23.68
CA ILE A 39 -26.17 -7.24 23.23
C ILE A 39 -27.08 -7.58 24.41
N LYS A 40 -27.53 -6.56 25.16
CA LYS A 40 -28.68 -6.71 26.06
C LYS A 40 -29.94 -6.91 25.20
N PHE A 41 -30.37 -8.17 25.07
CA PHE A 41 -31.65 -8.53 24.48
C PHE A 41 -32.77 -7.99 25.37
N ILE A 42 -33.32 -6.82 25.02
CA ILE A 42 -34.58 -6.34 25.58
C ILE A 42 -35.68 -7.20 24.95
N MET A 43 -36.20 -8.17 25.70
CA MET A 43 -37.39 -8.93 25.34
C MET A 43 -38.60 -7.99 25.41
N GLY A 44 -38.85 -7.28 24.31
CA GLY A 44 -40.06 -6.49 24.10
C GLY A 44 -41.29 -7.39 24.02
N SER A 45 -42.31 -7.06 24.81
CA SER A 45 -43.56 -7.79 24.98
C SER A 45 -44.24 -8.15 23.66
N ARG A 46 -44.61 -9.44 23.51
CA ARG A 46 -45.36 -9.97 22.37
C ARG A 46 -46.77 -9.35 22.34
N LYS A 47 -46.96 -8.29 21.55
CA LYS A 47 -48.29 -7.80 21.19
C LYS A 47 -48.89 -8.71 20.11
N SER A 48 -50.12 -9.17 20.35
CA SER A 48 -50.86 -10.13 19.50
C SER A 48 -50.90 -9.66 18.04
N ARG A 49 -50.35 -10.51 17.15
CA ARG A 49 -50.02 -10.21 15.75
C ARG A 49 -51.20 -10.62 14.87
N SER A 50 -51.82 -9.65 14.18
CA SER A 50 -52.81 -9.94 13.13
C SER A 50 -52.15 -10.66 11.95
N ARG A 51 -52.84 -11.63 11.32
CA ARG A 51 -52.33 -12.41 10.16
C ARG A 51 -51.77 -11.51 9.03
N LYS A 52 -52.33 -10.31 8.83
CA LYS A 52 -51.85 -9.32 7.84
C LYS A 52 -50.48 -8.73 8.19
N GLN A 53 -50.16 -8.59 9.48
CA GLN A 53 -48.85 -8.09 9.94
C GLN A 53 -47.72 -9.12 9.76
N GLY A 54 -48.06 -10.41 9.69
CA GLY A 54 -47.08 -11.47 9.40
C GLY A 54 -46.55 -11.41 7.96
N ILE A 55 -47.44 -11.21 6.98
CA ILE A 55 -47.06 -11.19 5.56
C ILE A 55 -46.17 -9.99 5.23
N ILE A 56 -46.52 -8.80 5.74
CA ILE A 56 -45.72 -7.58 5.52
C ILE A 56 -44.30 -7.77 6.06
N SER A 57 -44.15 -8.38 7.24
CA SER A 57 -42.84 -8.67 7.82
C SER A 57 -42.00 -9.58 6.93
N ILE A 58 -42.60 -10.59 6.31
CA ILE A 58 -41.89 -11.54 5.45
C ILE A 58 -41.45 -10.87 4.16
N VAL A 59 -42.34 -10.09 3.53
CA VAL A 59 -42.01 -9.36 2.29
C VAL A 59 -40.89 -8.35 2.55
N LEU A 60 -40.96 -7.61 3.66
CA LEU A 60 -39.95 -6.61 4.00
C LEU A 60 -38.59 -7.27 4.28
N LEU A 61 -38.56 -8.40 4.97
CA LEU A 61 -37.33 -9.19 5.17
C LEU A 61 -36.79 -9.78 3.86
N ALA A 62 -37.66 -10.25 2.96
CA ALA A 62 -37.24 -10.76 1.66
C ALA A 62 -36.65 -9.65 0.78
N VAL A 63 -37.28 -8.47 0.75
CA VAL A 63 -36.78 -7.28 0.03
C VAL A 63 -35.45 -6.81 0.61
N LEU A 64 -35.33 -6.72 1.95
CA LEU A 64 -34.06 -6.38 2.60
C LEU A 64 -32.97 -7.42 2.34
N GLY A 65 -33.33 -8.72 2.30
CA GLY A 65 -32.41 -9.80 1.98
C GLY A 65 -31.93 -9.75 0.53
N VAL A 66 -32.83 -9.56 -0.43
CA VAL A 66 -32.49 -9.39 -1.86
C VAL A 66 -31.67 -8.13 -2.07
N PHE A 67 -32.04 -7.01 -1.44
CA PHE A 67 -31.25 -5.79 -1.45
C PHE A 67 -29.85 -6.07 -0.87
N PHE A 68 -29.73 -6.68 0.29
CA PHE A 68 -28.42 -7.01 0.85
C PHE A 68 -27.61 -7.91 -0.08
N LEU A 69 -28.21 -8.93 -0.71
CA LEU A 69 -27.54 -9.81 -1.68
C LEU A 69 -27.09 -9.08 -2.94
N LEU A 70 -27.91 -8.18 -3.49
CA LEU A 70 -27.55 -7.34 -4.64
C LEU A 70 -26.50 -6.27 -4.27
N PHE A 71 -26.45 -5.87 -3.00
CA PHE A 71 -25.55 -4.86 -2.47
C PHE A 71 -24.37 -5.44 -1.65
N ARG A 72 -24.13 -6.77 -1.68
CA ARG A 72 -22.87 -7.38 -1.22
C ARG A 72 -21.75 -6.93 -2.17
N LYS A 73 -21.37 -5.67 -2.10
CA LYS A 73 -20.19 -5.14 -2.77
C LYS A 73 -18.97 -5.68 -2.04
N ASN A 74 -18.09 -6.30 -2.83
CA ASN A 74 -16.78 -6.84 -2.48
C ASN A 74 -16.15 -6.14 -1.28
N GLU A 75 -15.96 -6.90 -0.19
CA GLU A 75 -15.05 -6.50 0.89
C GLU A 75 -13.67 -6.26 0.23
N PRO A 76 -13.05 -5.08 0.38
CA PRO A 76 -11.66 -4.94 -0.01
C PRO A 76 -10.89 -5.98 0.81
N VAL A 77 -10.12 -6.85 0.14
CA VAL A 77 -9.17 -7.70 0.85
C VAL A 77 -8.19 -6.76 1.53
N ILE A 78 -8.42 -6.50 2.82
CA ILE A 78 -7.54 -5.69 3.64
C ILE A 78 -6.27 -6.53 3.81
N ASP A 79 -5.29 -6.30 2.94
CA ASP A 79 -3.97 -6.87 3.13
C ASP A 79 -3.40 -6.28 4.41
N LYS A 80 -3.30 -7.12 5.46
CA LYS A 80 -2.70 -6.76 6.74
C LYS A 80 -1.23 -6.31 6.57
N ARG A 81 -0.60 -6.59 5.42
CA ARG A 81 0.59 -5.89 4.93
C ARG A 81 0.20 -4.48 4.49
N LYS A 82 -0.12 -3.63 5.46
CA LYS A 82 -0.13 -2.18 5.24
C LYS A 82 1.32 -1.78 4.96
N ALA A 83 1.62 -1.76 3.66
CA ALA A 83 2.77 -1.23 2.96
C ALA A 83 3.73 -0.36 3.81
N ALA A 84 4.65 -0.97 4.58
CA ALA A 84 5.75 -0.25 5.21
C ALA A 84 6.55 0.56 4.17
N PHE A 85 6.61 0.05 2.93
CA PHE A 85 7.20 0.72 1.78
C PHE A 85 6.71 2.15 1.53
N ARG A 86 5.54 2.57 2.01
CA ARG A 86 5.04 3.93 1.78
C ARG A 86 5.96 5.03 2.34
N TYR A 87 6.78 4.67 3.31
CA TYR A 87 7.72 5.56 3.98
C TYR A 87 9.18 5.10 3.84
N ASN A 88 9.43 4.03 3.07
CA ASN A 88 10.79 3.57 2.78
C ASN A 88 11.50 4.55 1.84
N GLU A 89 12.82 4.43 1.77
CA GLU A 89 13.62 5.17 0.80
C GLU A 89 13.20 4.78 -0.63
N ILE A 90 13.00 5.79 -1.48
CA ILE A 90 12.56 5.60 -2.86
C ILE A 90 13.75 5.28 -3.73
N LYS A 91 13.63 4.23 -4.54
CA LYS A 91 14.64 3.87 -5.56
C LYS A 91 13.99 3.80 -6.92
N LEU A 92 14.43 4.65 -7.84
CA LEU A 92 13.88 4.70 -9.20
C LEU A 92 14.60 3.72 -10.11
N THR A 93 13.85 2.90 -10.84
CA THR A 93 14.40 2.14 -11.97
C THR A 93 14.59 3.04 -13.19
N LYS A 94 15.44 2.62 -14.15
CA LYS A 94 15.60 3.34 -15.43
C LYS A 94 14.27 3.52 -16.17
N HIS A 95 13.44 2.48 -16.15
CA HIS A 95 12.13 2.53 -16.79
C HIS A 95 11.19 3.54 -16.12
N ALA A 96 11.20 3.61 -14.78
CA ALA A 96 10.43 4.62 -14.06
C ALA A 96 10.88 6.04 -14.39
N VAL A 97 12.19 6.31 -14.41
CA VAL A 97 12.74 7.63 -14.77
C VAL A 97 12.29 8.05 -16.17
N CYS A 98 12.48 7.19 -17.18
CA CYS A 98 12.04 7.49 -18.55
C CYS A 98 10.53 7.79 -18.63
N ARG A 99 9.73 7.01 -17.91
CA ARG A 99 8.26 7.14 -17.87
C ARG A 99 7.78 8.39 -17.14
N MET A 100 8.53 8.84 -16.15
CA MET A 100 8.32 10.10 -15.43
C MET A 100 8.63 11.29 -16.34
N GLU A 101 9.81 11.32 -16.94
CA GLU A 101 10.24 12.39 -17.86
C GLU A 101 9.30 12.53 -19.06
N CYS A 102 8.95 11.42 -19.72
CA CYS A 102 8.07 11.42 -20.89
C CYS A 102 6.65 11.95 -20.60
N ARG A 103 6.23 11.92 -19.32
CA ARG A 103 4.89 12.33 -18.89
C ARG A 103 4.88 13.57 -18.01
N SER A 104 6.03 14.22 -17.85
CA SER A 104 6.16 15.38 -16.95
C SER A 104 5.67 15.10 -15.53
N ILE A 105 5.92 13.89 -15.02
CA ILE A 105 5.59 13.51 -13.64
C ILE A 105 6.86 13.59 -12.82
N ASP A 106 6.86 14.38 -11.74
CA ASP A 106 8.03 14.57 -10.89
C ASP A 106 8.08 13.60 -9.69
N GLU A 107 9.22 13.58 -9.00
CA GLU A 107 9.42 12.70 -7.84
C GLU A 107 8.50 13.06 -6.66
N SER A 108 8.14 14.34 -6.49
CA SER A 108 7.27 14.79 -5.41
C SER A 108 5.85 14.26 -5.60
N GLU A 109 5.39 14.17 -6.84
CA GLU A 109 4.12 13.56 -7.23
C GLU A 109 4.14 12.05 -6.97
N VAL A 110 5.19 11.36 -7.41
CA VAL A 110 5.39 9.93 -7.12
C VAL A 110 5.36 9.68 -5.61
N LYS A 111 6.05 10.50 -4.82
CA LYS A 111 6.07 10.41 -3.35
C LYS A 111 4.68 10.66 -2.74
N SER A 112 3.94 11.63 -3.26
CA SER A 112 2.56 11.90 -2.84
C SER A 112 1.65 10.69 -3.07
N ILE A 113 1.73 10.08 -4.26
CA ILE A 113 0.96 8.86 -4.60
C ILE A 113 1.44 7.67 -3.75
N LEU A 114 2.73 7.54 -3.49
CA LEU A 114 3.27 6.48 -2.64
C LEU A 114 2.69 6.56 -1.22
N GLN A 115 2.63 7.76 -0.64
CA GLN A 115 2.14 7.97 0.72
C GLN A 115 0.61 7.87 0.83
N LYS A 116 -0.13 8.51 -0.11
CA LYS A 116 -1.57 8.75 0.02
C LYS A 116 -2.42 7.98 -0.99
N GLY A 117 -1.83 7.43 -2.04
CA GLY A 117 -2.53 6.71 -3.10
C GLY A 117 -3.28 5.49 -2.59
N LYS A 118 -4.36 5.14 -3.30
CA LYS A 118 -5.16 3.95 -3.04
C LYS A 118 -4.51 2.75 -3.72
N ILE A 119 -4.34 1.65 -2.99
CA ILE A 119 -3.82 0.41 -3.58
C ILE A 119 -4.86 -0.17 -4.53
N ASN A 120 -4.45 -0.44 -5.77
CA ASN A 120 -5.21 -1.21 -6.73
C ASN A 120 -4.72 -2.67 -6.74
N TYR A 121 -5.35 -3.50 -5.92
CA TYR A 121 -5.02 -4.93 -5.81
C TYR A 121 -5.20 -5.71 -7.12
N SER A 122 -6.11 -5.28 -8.01
CA SER A 122 -6.30 -5.91 -9.33
C SER A 122 -5.12 -5.68 -10.29
N LYS A 123 -4.27 -4.69 -9.98
CA LYS A 123 -3.06 -4.34 -10.73
C LYS A 123 -1.79 -4.59 -9.93
N SER A 124 -1.91 -5.24 -8.78
CA SER A 124 -0.79 -5.59 -7.89
C SER A 124 -0.48 -7.07 -8.02
N SER A 125 0.81 -7.42 -7.92
CA SER A 125 1.29 -8.80 -7.95
C SER A 125 1.93 -9.14 -6.60
N LEU A 126 1.09 -9.46 -5.61
CA LEU A 126 1.52 -9.62 -4.22
C LEU A 126 2.32 -10.91 -3.95
N THR A 127 2.36 -11.81 -4.92
CA THR A 127 3.09 -13.10 -4.87
C THR A 127 4.44 -13.04 -5.57
N ASP A 128 4.76 -11.92 -6.23
CA ASP A 128 6.02 -11.75 -6.94
C ASP A 128 7.20 -11.80 -5.96
N LYS A 129 8.30 -12.40 -6.44
CA LYS A 129 9.55 -12.54 -5.70
C LYS A 129 10.68 -11.91 -6.53
N PRO A 130 11.70 -11.31 -5.89
CA PRO A 130 11.93 -11.25 -4.44
C PRO A 130 11.03 -10.23 -3.70
N CYS A 131 10.49 -9.24 -4.41
CA CYS A 131 9.69 -8.18 -3.81
C CYS A 131 8.23 -8.24 -4.31
N PRO A 132 7.22 -8.28 -3.42
CA PRO A 132 5.83 -8.13 -3.81
C PRO A 132 5.59 -6.77 -4.50
N VAL A 133 4.80 -6.76 -5.56
CA VAL A 133 4.53 -5.56 -6.36
C VAL A 133 3.16 -4.98 -6.03
N TYR A 134 3.13 -3.69 -5.73
CA TYR A 134 1.92 -2.92 -5.44
C TYR A 134 1.69 -1.85 -6.52
N ALA A 135 0.44 -1.69 -6.93
CA ALA A 135 0.00 -0.57 -7.76
C ALA A 135 -0.77 0.43 -6.89
N LEU A 136 -0.29 1.67 -6.80
CA LEU A 136 -0.96 2.77 -6.11
C LEU A 136 -1.51 3.75 -7.12
N GLU A 137 -2.76 4.14 -6.97
CA GLU A 137 -3.43 5.11 -7.83
C GLU A 137 -3.85 6.34 -7.03
N GLY A 138 -3.75 7.51 -7.65
CA GLY A 138 -4.26 8.74 -7.09
C GLY A 138 -4.21 9.88 -8.09
N ILE A 139 -4.51 11.07 -7.59
CA ILE A 139 -4.46 12.31 -8.35
C ILE A 139 -3.27 13.12 -7.79
N THR A 140 -2.41 13.58 -8.68
CA THR A 140 -1.25 14.42 -8.37
C THR A 140 -1.67 15.86 -8.06
N VAL A 141 -0.70 16.72 -7.73
CA VAL A 141 -0.97 18.12 -7.37
C VAL A 141 -1.43 18.96 -8.55
N ASP A 142 -1.05 18.57 -9.77
CA ASP A 142 -1.42 19.21 -11.03
C ASP A 142 -2.64 18.55 -11.71
N ASN A 143 -3.36 17.70 -10.96
CA ASN A 143 -4.59 17.04 -11.39
C ASN A 143 -4.40 15.95 -12.47
N GLN A 144 -3.21 15.36 -12.58
CA GLN A 144 -3.01 14.15 -13.36
C GLN A 144 -3.41 12.89 -12.57
N LYS A 145 -4.11 11.95 -13.21
CA LYS A 145 -4.44 10.67 -12.60
C LYS A 145 -3.35 9.65 -12.86
N VAL A 146 -2.58 9.33 -11.83
CA VAL A 146 -1.35 8.53 -11.97
C VAL A 146 -1.46 7.19 -11.24
N ARG A 147 -0.87 6.14 -11.83
CA ARG A 147 -0.54 4.87 -11.18
C ARG A 147 0.97 4.75 -11.00
N VAL A 148 1.40 4.56 -9.75
CA VAL A 148 2.77 4.21 -9.39
C VAL A 148 2.84 2.72 -9.09
N VAL A 149 3.70 2.00 -9.80
CA VAL A 149 3.98 0.59 -9.54
C VAL A 149 5.27 0.48 -8.75
N VAL A 150 5.19 -0.11 -7.56
CA VAL A 150 6.29 -0.18 -6.60
C VAL A 150 6.53 -1.62 -6.15
N GLY A 151 7.80 -2.03 -6.14
CA GLY A 151 8.26 -3.22 -5.45
C GLY A 151 8.49 -2.91 -3.97
N ASN A 152 7.83 -3.67 -3.09
CA ASN A 152 8.05 -3.63 -1.65
C ASN A 152 9.26 -4.51 -1.31
N CYS A 153 10.46 -3.93 -1.33
CA CYS A 153 11.70 -4.60 -0.95
C CYS A 153 12.09 -4.18 0.47
N ASP A 154 12.93 -4.97 1.16
CA ASP A 154 13.27 -4.86 2.59
C ASP A 154 13.16 -3.45 3.20
N GLN A 155 14.08 -2.54 2.82
CA GLN A 155 14.11 -1.15 3.31
C GLN A 155 13.90 -0.12 2.19
N GLU A 156 13.56 -0.58 0.98
CA GLU A 156 13.48 0.25 -0.23
C GLU A 156 12.09 0.13 -0.89
N ALA A 157 11.53 1.27 -1.29
CA ALA A 157 10.40 1.34 -2.21
C ALA A 157 10.93 1.47 -3.64
N VAL A 158 11.03 0.37 -4.37
CA VAL A 158 11.57 0.36 -5.73
C VAL A 158 10.47 0.75 -6.72
N ILE A 159 10.53 1.94 -7.29
CA ILE A 159 9.57 2.41 -8.30
C ILE A 159 9.92 1.77 -9.64
N ILE A 160 9.04 0.88 -10.09
CA ILE A 160 9.21 0.09 -11.30
C ILE A 160 8.72 0.88 -12.52
N THR A 161 7.55 1.50 -12.42
CA THR A 161 7.01 2.34 -13.49
C THR A 161 5.99 3.33 -12.96
N VAL A 162 5.80 4.40 -13.72
CA VAL A 162 4.81 5.45 -13.48
C VAL A 162 3.95 5.61 -14.73
N ILE A 163 2.64 5.64 -14.56
CA ILE A 163 1.68 5.56 -15.66
C ILE A 163 0.65 6.67 -15.46
N ASP A 164 0.50 7.55 -16.44
CA ASP A 164 -0.70 8.39 -16.59
C ASP A 164 -1.87 7.49 -17.05
N LEU A 165 -2.99 7.55 -16.33
CA LEU A 165 -4.18 6.74 -16.58
C LEU A 165 -5.21 7.42 -17.50
N GLU A 166 -5.01 8.69 -17.84
CA GLU A 166 -5.92 9.50 -18.65
C GLU A 166 -5.34 9.81 -20.02
N ASN A 167 -4.02 9.96 -20.13
CA ASN A 167 -3.36 10.30 -21.40
C ASN A 167 -2.48 9.17 -21.95
N GLU A 168 -2.51 9.01 -23.26
CA GLU A 168 -1.58 8.15 -23.98
C GLU A 168 -0.34 8.95 -24.41
N HIS A 169 0.84 8.47 -24.02
CA HIS A 169 2.12 9.06 -24.39
C HIS A 169 2.93 8.06 -25.21
N SER A 170 3.41 8.46 -26.38
CA SER A 170 4.35 7.67 -27.18
C SER A 170 5.76 7.79 -26.59
N CYS A 171 6.02 7.03 -25.53
CA CYS A 171 7.34 6.95 -24.90
C CYS A 171 8.14 5.78 -25.48
N ASN A 172 9.39 6.01 -25.86
CA ASN A 172 10.32 4.94 -26.23
C ASN A 172 11.26 4.63 -25.06
N CYS A 173 10.76 3.87 -24.08
CA CYS A 173 11.50 3.47 -22.88
C CYS A 173 11.86 1.98 -22.98
N GLU A 174 13.15 1.68 -23.17
CA GLU A 174 13.71 0.32 -23.15
C GLU A 174 14.14 -0.12 -21.74
#